data_AF-A0A3S5IVV1-F1
#
_entry.id   AF-A0A3S5IVV1-F1
#
_cell.length_a   1.000
_cell.length_b   1.000
_cell.length_c   1.000
_cell.angle_alpha   90.00
_cell.angle_beta   90.00
_cell.angle_gamma   90.00
#
_symmetry.space_group_name_H-M   'P 1'
#
loop_
_entity.id
_entity.type
_entity.pdbx_description
1 polymer ?
#
loop_
_entity_poly.entity_id
_entity_poly.type
_entity_poly.pdbx_seq_one_letter_code
_entity_poly.pdbx_strand_id
1 'polypeptide(L)'
;MKFEHHCIIDKVSNRDRYIGETSGDTVEGGALNANYRTVEAVAKVSAILGRSGYEYGQDFVWVDHSYDDEMEETVVFKFNDEKIKTLLGMAS
;
A
#
# COMPACT_ATOMS: atom_id res chain seq x y z
N MET A 1 2.12 11.56 14.32
CA MET A 1 0.98 10.64 14.12
C MET A 1 1.03 9.54 15.15
N LYS A 2 -0.12 9.10 15.68
CA LYS A 2 -0.23 8.27 16.90
C LYS A 2 -0.32 6.76 16.62
N PHE A 3 -0.92 6.40 15.50
CA PHE A 3 -1.13 5.02 15.09
C PHE A 3 -0.28 4.71 13.86
N GLU A 4 0.04 3.44 13.69
CA GLU A 4 0.76 2.89 12.55
C GLU A 4 0.03 1.64 12.07
N HIS A 5 0.02 1.42 10.75
CA HIS A 5 -0.53 0.21 10.16
C HIS A 5 0.24 -0.21 8.91
N HIS A 6 0.47 -1.51 8.79
CA HIS A 6 1.08 -2.18 7.65
C HIS A 6 -0.01 -2.71 6.71
N CYS A 7 -0.16 -2.08 5.55
CA CYS A 7 -1.08 -2.57 4.52
C CYS A 7 -0.33 -3.55 3.60
N ILE A 8 -0.71 -4.81 3.60
CA ILE A 8 -0.12 -5.84 2.72
C ILE A 8 -0.39 -5.49 1.26
N ILE A 9 0.66 -5.37 0.46
CA ILE A 9 0.59 -4.89 -0.93
C ILE A 9 -0.29 -5.80 -1.78
N ASP A 10 -0.20 -7.13 -1.58
CA ASP A 10 -0.99 -8.12 -2.33
C ASP A 10 -2.49 -8.02 -2.04
N LYS A 11 -2.89 -7.46 -0.89
CA LYS A 11 -4.29 -7.23 -0.54
C LYS A 11 -4.83 -5.90 -1.08
N VAL A 12 -3.96 -5.01 -1.55
CA VAL A 12 -4.31 -3.67 -2.06
C VAL A 12 -4.11 -3.55 -3.58
N SER A 13 -3.05 -4.15 -4.11
CA SER A 13 -2.59 -4.04 -5.50
C SER A 13 -2.67 -5.37 -6.23
N ASN A 14 -3.43 -5.38 -7.32
CA ASN A 14 -3.54 -6.53 -8.24
C ASN A 14 -2.64 -6.37 -9.48
N ARG A 15 -1.74 -5.38 -9.48
CA ARG A 15 -0.77 -5.17 -10.55
C ARG A 15 0.30 -6.26 -10.50
N ASP A 16 0.75 -6.73 -11.64
CA ASP A 16 1.91 -7.65 -11.76
C ASP A 16 3.17 -7.11 -11.06
N ARG A 17 3.96 -8.02 -10.48
CA ARG A 17 5.25 -7.74 -9.80
C ARG A 17 6.33 -7.27 -10.77
N TYR A 18 6.31 -7.82 -11.96
CA TYR A 18 7.17 -7.46 -13.07
C TYR A 18 6.37 -7.57 -14.36
N ILE A 19 6.76 -6.80 -15.38
CA ILE A 19 6.08 -6.89 -16.68
C ILE A 19 6.22 -8.32 -17.20
N GLY A 20 5.10 -8.89 -17.63
CA GLY A 20 5.05 -10.22 -18.20
C GLY A 20 4.84 -11.35 -17.18
N GLU A 21 4.63 -11.03 -15.89
CA GLU A 21 4.26 -12.04 -14.89
C GLU A 21 2.96 -12.75 -15.27
N THR A 22 1.89 -12.00 -15.55
CA THR A 22 0.60 -12.60 -15.90
C THR A 22 0.59 -13.20 -17.31
N SER A 23 1.33 -12.61 -18.26
CA SER A 23 1.36 -13.11 -19.65
C SER A 23 2.39 -14.23 -19.88
N GLY A 24 3.33 -14.44 -18.97
CA GLY A 24 4.46 -15.37 -19.12
C GLY A 24 5.56 -14.87 -20.06
N ASP A 25 5.47 -13.62 -20.54
CA ASP A 25 6.46 -13.03 -21.44
C ASP A 25 7.68 -12.56 -20.66
N THR A 26 8.87 -12.92 -21.14
CA THR A 26 10.12 -12.33 -20.61
C THR A 26 10.40 -11.04 -21.36
N VAL A 27 10.36 -9.92 -20.64
CA VAL A 27 10.72 -8.61 -21.19
C VAL A 27 11.98 -8.07 -20.51
N GLU A 28 12.91 -7.55 -21.32
CA GLU A 28 14.06 -6.80 -20.80
C GLU A 28 13.59 -5.52 -20.09
N GLY A 29 14.25 -5.16 -18.99
CA GLY A 29 13.92 -3.95 -18.21
C GLY A 29 13.04 -4.17 -16.98
N GLY A 30 12.91 -5.41 -16.48
CA GLY A 30 12.14 -5.71 -15.25
C GLY A 30 12.45 -4.82 -14.04
N ALA A 31 13.72 -4.38 -13.89
CA ALA A 31 14.14 -3.45 -12.83
C ALA A 31 13.49 -2.05 -12.93
N LEU A 32 13.07 -1.60 -14.11
CA LEU A 32 12.40 -0.31 -14.30
C LEU A 32 10.95 -0.30 -13.78
N ASN A 33 10.39 -1.46 -13.43
CA ASN A 33 9.06 -1.57 -12.82
C ASN A 33 9.11 -1.98 -11.34
N ALA A 34 10.31 -2.13 -10.78
CA ALA A 34 10.47 -2.37 -9.35
C ALA A 34 9.76 -1.24 -8.59
N ASN A 35 8.84 -1.61 -7.70
CA ASN A 35 8.02 -0.73 -6.84
C ASN A 35 6.77 -0.10 -7.45
N TYR A 36 6.35 -0.43 -8.68
CA TYR A 36 5.05 0.06 -9.19
C TYR A 36 3.86 -0.46 -8.37
N ARG A 37 3.97 -1.67 -7.81
CA ARG A 37 2.94 -2.20 -6.90
C ARG A 37 2.89 -1.44 -5.59
N THR A 38 4.04 -1.09 -5.03
CA THR A 38 4.17 -0.27 -3.83
C THR A 38 3.53 1.10 -4.03
N VAL A 39 3.87 1.79 -5.13
CA VAL A 39 3.30 3.11 -5.44
C VAL A 39 1.79 3.02 -5.72
N GLU A 40 1.33 1.99 -6.43
CA GLU A 40 -0.11 1.77 -6.64
C GLU A 40 -0.85 1.51 -5.32
N ALA A 41 -0.27 0.71 -4.42
CA ALA A 41 -0.84 0.46 -3.10
C ALA A 41 -0.95 1.76 -2.29
N VAL A 42 0.10 2.59 -2.29
CA VAL A 42 0.06 3.92 -1.64
C VAL A 42 -1.04 4.79 -2.23
N ALA A 43 -1.17 4.82 -3.55
CA ALA A 43 -2.19 5.62 -4.24
C ALA A 43 -3.61 5.14 -3.90
N LYS A 44 -3.84 3.82 -3.87
CA LYS A 44 -5.14 3.23 -3.54
C LYS A 44 -5.54 3.49 -2.09
N VAL A 45 -4.63 3.27 -1.13
CA VAL A 45 -4.89 3.57 0.29
C VAL A 45 -5.18 5.06 0.47
N SER A 46 -4.37 5.93 -0.13
CA SER A 46 -4.58 7.37 -0.04
C SER A 46 -5.93 7.80 -0.65
N ALA A 47 -6.35 7.18 -1.75
CA ALA A 47 -7.65 7.44 -2.37
C ALA A 47 -8.84 6.97 -1.51
N ILE A 48 -8.72 5.82 -0.83
CA ILE A 48 -9.74 5.34 0.11
C ILE A 48 -9.90 6.35 1.25
N LEU A 49 -8.80 6.74 1.88
CA LEU A 49 -8.83 7.69 3.00
C LEU A 49 -9.31 9.08 2.57
N GLY A 50 -8.87 9.56 1.41
CA GLY A 50 -9.35 10.82 0.83
C GLY A 50 -10.86 10.84 0.57
N ARG A 51 -11.43 9.73 0.07
CA ARG A 51 -12.89 9.59 -0.12
C ARG A 51 -13.65 9.58 1.21
N SER A 52 -13.00 9.22 2.29
CA SER A 52 -13.54 9.29 3.65
C SER A 52 -13.31 10.63 4.34
N GLY A 53 -12.72 11.61 3.66
CA GLY A 53 -12.53 12.98 4.15
C GLY A 53 -11.21 13.24 4.88
N TYR A 54 -10.25 12.31 4.82
CA TYR A 54 -8.92 12.50 5.40
C TYR A 54 -7.94 13.12 4.40
N GLU A 55 -7.07 14.00 4.88
CA GLU A 55 -6.07 14.69 4.08
C GLU A 55 -4.66 14.10 4.29
N TYR A 56 -3.98 13.75 3.19
CA TYR A 56 -2.59 13.27 3.22
C TYR A 56 -1.66 14.38 3.70
N GLY A 57 -0.72 14.07 4.59
CA GLY A 57 0.21 15.05 5.18
C GLY A 57 -0.35 15.70 6.45
N GLN A 58 -1.66 15.65 6.67
CA GLN A 58 -2.32 16.17 7.87
C GLN A 58 -2.85 15.03 8.75
N ASP A 59 -3.73 14.19 8.21
CA ASP A 59 -4.42 13.14 8.95
C ASP A 59 -3.69 11.80 8.89
N PHE A 60 -3.03 11.53 7.77
CA PHE A 60 -2.23 10.33 7.54
C PHE A 60 -1.04 10.60 6.60
N VAL A 61 0.03 9.80 6.73
CA VAL A 61 1.16 9.78 5.78
C VAL A 61 1.61 8.36 5.53
N TRP A 62 2.07 8.11 4.30
CA TRP A 62 2.90 6.93 3.99
C TRP A 62 4.31 7.19 4.52
N VAL A 63 4.88 6.23 5.26
CA VAL A 63 6.18 6.41 5.93
C VAL A 63 7.23 5.39 5.53
N ASP A 64 6.84 4.20 5.07
CA ASP A 64 7.81 3.17 4.74
C ASP A 64 7.26 2.08 3.82
N HIS A 65 8.18 1.33 3.20
CA HIS A 65 7.97 0.03 2.61
C HIS A 65 8.68 -1.02 3.46
N SER A 66 7.92 -1.97 4.01
CA SER A 66 8.44 -2.94 4.99
C SER A 66 7.87 -4.33 4.74
N TYR A 67 8.19 -5.27 5.62
CA TYR A 67 7.62 -6.61 5.66
C TYR A 67 6.84 -6.77 6.98
N ASP A 68 5.75 -7.55 6.96
CA ASP A 68 5.11 -8.00 8.20
C ASP A 68 5.83 -9.21 8.81
N ASP A 69 5.30 -9.73 9.91
CA ASP A 69 5.86 -10.90 10.61
C ASP A 69 5.84 -12.19 9.77
N GLU A 70 5.00 -12.24 8.73
CA GLU A 70 4.88 -13.35 7.78
C GLU A 70 5.74 -13.14 6.51
N MET A 71 6.57 -12.09 6.49
CA MET A 71 7.39 -11.68 5.35
C MET A 71 6.56 -11.26 4.11
N GLU A 72 5.31 -10.85 4.28
CA GLU A 72 4.52 -10.23 3.21
C GLU A 72 4.97 -8.77 3.01
N GLU A 73 5.09 -8.31 1.77
CA GLU A 73 5.45 -6.91 1.46
C GLU A 73 4.32 -5.96 1.88
N THR A 74 4.67 -4.85 2.54
CA THR A 74 3.73 -3.89 3.12
C THR A 74 4.09 -2.44 2.79
N VAL A 75 3.05 -1.60 2.69
CA VAL A 75 3.20 -0.15 2.77
C VAL A 75 2.72 0.32 4.15
N VAL A 76 3.56 1.09 4.84
CA VAL A 76 3.32 1.49 6.22
C VAL A 76 2.75 2.90 6.25
N PHE A 77 1.58 3.05 6.88
CA PHE A 77 0.93 4.34 7.08
C PHE A 77 0.90 4.71 8.56
N LYS A 78 1.21 5.98 8.85
CA LYS A 78 0.92 6.58 10.16
C LYS A 78 -0.30 7.47 10.06
N PHE A 79 -1.06 7.57 11.14
CA PHE A 79 -2.26 8.41 11.21
C PHE A 79 -2.65 8.80 12.66
N ASN A 80 -3.60 9.73 12.80
CA ASN A 80 -4.04 10.24 14.11
C ASN A 80 -5.42 9.72 14.57
N ASP A 81 -6.28 9.27 13.65
CA ASP A 81 -7.64 8.80 13.93
C ASP A 81 -7.71 7.27 13.85
N GLU A 82 -8.10 6.62 14.94
CA GLU A 82 -8.19 5.17 15.01
C GLU A 82 -9.23 4.56 14.05
N LYS A 83 -10.25 5.34 13.64
CA LYS A 83 -11.26 4.91 12.65
C LYS A 83 -10.66 4.53 11.30
N ILE A 84 -9.47 5.04 10.99
CA ILE A 84 -8.72 4.68 9.79
C ILE A 84 -8.44 3.18 9.74
N LYS A 85 -8.22 2.50 10.88
CA LYS A 85 -8.04 1.03 10.91
C LYS A 85 -9.25 0.31 10.31
N THR A 86 -10.46 0.71 10.67
CA THR A 86 -11.71 0.14 10.13
C THR A 86 -11.84 0.38 8.62
N LEU A 87 -11.47 1.57 8.15
CA LEU A 87 -11.52 1.91 6.71
C LEU A 87 -10.53 1.11 5.87
N LEU A 88 -9.41 0.68 6.45
CA LEU A 88 -8.42 -0.17 5.81
C LEU A 88 -8.79 -1.67 5.87
N GLY A 89 -10.03 -2.00 6.24
CA GLY A 89 -10.52 -3.37 6.25
C GLY A 89 -10.09 -4.17 7.47
N MET A 90 -9.58 -3.52 8.51
CA MET A 90 -9.11 -4.17 9.73
C MET A 90 -10.18 -4.26 10.83
N ALA A 91 -11.46 -4.43 10.48
CA ALA A 91 -12.48 -4.61 11.52
C ALA A 91 -12.27 -5.95 12.23
N SER A 92 -11.64 -5.91 13.41
CA SER A 92 -11.88 -6.83 14.53
C SER A 92 -11.70 -6.09 15.84
#